data_AF-A0A7X3Y722-F1
#
_entry.id   AF-A0A7X3Y722-F1
#
_cell.length_a   1.000
_cell.length_b   1.000
_cell.length_c   1.000
_cell.angle_alpha   90.00
_cell.angle_beta   90.00
_cell.angle_gamma   90.00
#
_symmetry.space_group_name_H-M   'P 1'
#
loop_
_entity.id
_entity.type
_entity.pdbx_description
1 polymer ?
#
loop_
_entity_poly.entity_id
_entity_poly.type
_entity_poly.pdbx_seq_one_letter_code
_entity_poly.pdbx_strand_id
1 'polypeptide(L)'
;MTIRAEPQAEEAAHDPYGALMEITRRPAIAFAHGRGGWLWDSEGNRYLDFIQGWAVNCLGHSPPAVARALAEQSAKLLNCSPAYYNEAMIRYADALTAAAGLERVFFANSGAEANEGAIKLARKWGARHRGGAYEIVTTVGGFHGRTLATMSASGKAAWDGLFEPRVAGFPKVPLNDLAAVEAAVGD
;
A
#
# COMPACT_ATOMS: atom_id res chain seq x y z
N MET A 1 -20.77 55.40 -31.65
CA MET A 1 -21.17 54.19 -30.89
C MET A 1 -20.01 53.21 -30.98
N THR A 2 -19.07 53.30 -30.05
CA THR A 2 -17.82 52.53 -30.08
C THR A 2 -18.10 51.20 -29.36
N ILE A 3 -18.16 50.11 -30.11
CA ILE A 3 -18.28 48.77 -29.53
C ILE A 3 -16.93 48.47 -28.85
N ARG A 4 -16.91 48.50 -27.52
CA ARG A 4 -15.79 47.97 -26.75
C ARG A 4 -15.84 46.45 -26.87
N ALA A 5 -14.80 45.86 -27.44
CA ALA A 5 -14.61 44.42 -27.41
C ALA A 5 -14.56 43.95 -25.94
N GLU A 6 -15.34 42.93 -25.61
CA GLU A 6 -15.23 42.24 -24.33
C GLU A 6 -13.82 41.62 -24.23
N PRO A 7 -13.19 41.64 -23.04
CA PRO A 7 -11.92 40.97 -22.85
C PRO A 7 -12.15 39.47 -23.08
N GLN A 8 -11.40 38.89 -24.02
CA GLN A 8 -11.34 37.44 -24.19
C GLN A 8 -10.95 36.84 -22.84
N ALA A 9 -11.78 35.92 -22.34
CA ALA A 9 -11.47 35.17 -21.14
C ALA A 9 -10.09 34.52 -21.36
N GLU A 10 -9.13 34.91 -20.54
CA GLU A 10 -7.78 34.35 -20.52
C GLU A 10 -7.95 32.85 -20.29
N GLU A 11 -7.65 32.04 -21.31
CA GLU A 11 -7.74 30.60 -21.22
C GLU A 11 -6.76 30.16 -20.14
N ALA A 12 -7.31 29.76 -18.98
CA ALA A 12 -6.49 29.40 -17.83
C ALA A 12 -5.47 28.34 -18.27
N ALA A 13 -4.18 28.67 -18.10
CA ALA A 13 -3.10 27.77 -18.48
C ALA A 13 -3.36 26.38 -17.89
N HIS A 14 -3.23 25.34 -18.72
CA HIS A 14 -3.45 23.96 -18.30
C HIS A 14 -2.56 23.63 -17.10
N ASP A 15 -3.18 23.38 -15.93
CA ASP A 15 -2.47 22.82 -14.79
C ASP A 15 -2.16 21.34 -15.08
N PRO A 16 -0.89 20.97 -15.29
CA PRO A 16 -0.52 19.59 -15.64
C PRO A 16 -0.81 18.59 -14.50
N TYR A 17 -1.13 19.06 -13.29
CA TYR A 17 -1.41 18.21 -12.12
C TYR A 17 -2.90 18.17 -11.75
N GLY A 18 -3.73 19.07 -12.31
CA GLY A 18 -5.11 19.29 -11.89
C GLY A 18 -6.06 18.10 -12.13
N ALA A 19 -5.67 17.15 -12.97
CA ALA A 19 -6.43 15.93 -13.20
C ALA A 19 -6.30 14.88 -12.08
N LEU A 20 -5.32 15.02 -11.18
CA LEU A 20 -5.09 14.08 -10.09
C LEU A 20 -5.83 14.50 -8.82
N MET A 21 -6.58 13.58 -8.21
CA MET A 21 -7.16 13.80 -6.88
C MET A 21 -6.05 14.08 -5.85
N GLU A 22 -6.23 15.13 -5.07
CA GLU A 22 -5.31 15.47 -3.98
C GLU A 22 -5.49 14.49 -2.81
N ILE A 23 -4.49 13.63 -2.60
CA ILE A 23 -4.45 12.67 -1.47
C ILE A 23 -3.26 12.92 -0.55
N THR A 24 -2.37 13.82 -0.94
CA THR A 24 -1.20 14.30 -0.18
C THR A 24 -0.68 15.57 -0.86
N ARG A 25 -0.01 16.42 -0.08
CA ARG A 25 0.79 17.51 -0.63
C ARG A 25 1.94 16.93 -1.45
N ARG A 26 2.18 17.50 -2.63
CA ARG A 26 3.23 17.09 -3.56
C ARG A 26 4.04 18.32 -3.98
N PRO A 27 5.37 18.25 -4.04
CA PRO A 27 6.14 19.28 -4.73
C PRO A 27 5.81 19.24 -6.23
N ALA A 28 5.93 20.38 -6.91
CA ALA A 28 5.72 20.50 -8.35
C ALA A 28 6.93 19.94 -9.15
N ILE A 29 7.32 18.70 -8.86
CA ILE A 29 8.41 17.98 -9.52
C ILE A 29 7.82 16.75 -10.20
N ALA A 30 8.00 16.65 -11.52
CA ALA A 30 7.58 15.51 -12.31
C ALA A 30 8.79 14.64 -12.67
N PHE A 31 8.90 13.46 -12.06
CA PHE A 31 9.97 12.51 -12.38
C PHE A 31 9.70 11.78 -13.70
N ALA A 32 10.69 11.78 -14.60
CA ALA A 32 10.58 11.19 -15.93
C ALA A 32 11.28 9.83 -16.05
N HIS A 33 12.38 9.60 -15.32
CA HIS A 33 13.03 8.29 -15.29
C HIS A 33 13.82 8.06 -14.00
N GLY A 34 14.10 6.79 -13.70
CA GLY A 34 14.89 6.38 -12.54
C GLY A 34 15.77 5.18 -12.84
N ARG A 35 16.96 5.15 -12.21
CA ARG A 35 17.94 4.05 -12.31
C ARG A 35 18.74 3.93 -11.02
N GLY A 36 18.69 2.74 -10.40
CA GLY A 36 19.38 2.50 -9.13
C GLY A 36 18.88 3.46 -8.05
N GLY A 37 19.79 4.13 -7.35
CA GLY A 37 19.45 5.13 -6.33
C GLY A 37 19.05 6.51 -6.86
N TRP A 38 18.90 6.69 -8.17
CA TRP A 38 18.76 8.02 -8.78
C TRP A 38 17.43 8.19 -9.51
N LEU A 39 16.93 9.42 -9.46
CA LEU A 39 15.79 9.93 -10.20
C LEU A 39 16.19 11.12 -11.07
N TRP A 40 15.50 11.30 -12.18
CA TRP A 40 15.63 12.46 -13.05
C TRP A 40 14.24 13.04 -13.33
N ASP A 41 14.09 14.34 -13.16
CA ASP A 41 12.85 15.04 -13.50
C ASP A 41 12.74 15.32 -15.01
N SER A 42 11.58 15.82 -15.42
CA SER A 42 11.28 16.19 -16.82
C SER A 42 12.14 17.34 -17.34
N GLU A 43 12.81 18.09 -16.46
CA GLU A 43 13.74 19.16 -16.81
C GLU A 43 15.20 18.67 -16.87
N GLY A 44 15.44 17.40 -16.53
CA GLY A 44 16.76 16.77 -16.55
C GLY A 44 17.55 16.91 -15.25
N ASN A 45 16.99 17.51 -14.20
CA ASN A 45 17.66 17.58 -12.90
C ASN A 45 17.73 16.18 -12.27
N ARG A 46 18.85 15.89 -11.61
CA ARG A 46 19.13 14.58 -11.03
C ARG A 46 19.08 14.61 -9.50
N TYR A 47 18.40 13.62 -8.91
CA TYR A 47 18.13 13.53 -7.48
C TYR A 47 18.58 12.18 -6.94
N LEU A 48 19.31 12.20 -5.82
CA LEU A 48 19.59 10.99 -5.06
C LEU A 48 18.34 10.64 -4.24
N ASP A 49 17.78 9.46 -4.47
CA ASP A 49 16.52 9.05 -3.87
C ASP A 49 16.76 8.21 -2.61
N PHE A 50 16.57 8.84 -1.43
CA PHE A 50 16.56 8.17 -0.13
C PHE A 50 15.16 7.75 0.33
N ILE A 51 14.13 8.01 -0.47
CA ILE A 51 12.74 7.64 -0.19
C ILE A 51 12.44 6.26 -0.78
N GLN A 52 12.95 5.97 -1.99
CA GLN A 52 12.81 4.70 -2.70
C GLN A 52 11.36 4.21 -2.73
N GLY A 53 10.43 5.13 -2.99
CA GLY A 53 8.99 4.84 -3.03
C GLY A 53 8.42 4.38 -1.68
N TRP A 54 8.90 4.93 -0.56
CA TRP A 54 8.59 4.45 0.80
C TRP A 54 9.05 3.01 0.99
N ALA A 55 10.34 2.78 0.69
CA ALA A 55 11.00 1.48 0.77
C ALA A 55 10.43 0.38 -0.16
N VAL A 56 9.73 0.74 -1.23
CA VAL A 56 9.26 -0.21 -2.26
C VAL A 56 10.40 -0.65 -3.17
N ASN A 57 11.26 0.28 -3.58
CA ASN A 57 12.31 0.05 -4.57
C ASN A 57 13.58 -0.56 -3.92
N CYS A 58 13.46 -1.72 -3.29
CA CYS A 58 14.57 -2.37 -2.57
C CYS A 58 15.79 -2.71 -3.44
N LEU A 59 15.60 -2.83 -4.77
CA LEU A 59 16.67 -3.05 -5.76
C LEU A 59 17.02 -1.77 -6.54
N GLY A 60 16.54 -0.62 -6.09
CA GLY A 60 16.58 0.66 -6.81
C GLY A 60 15.56 0.74 -7.94
N HIS A 61 15.58 1.87 -8.65
CA HIS A 61 14.73 2.12 -9.81
C HIS A 61 15.18 1.29 -11.03
N SER A 62 14.22 0.73 -11.75
CA SER A 62 14.39 0.01 -13.03
C SER A 62 15.51 -1.04 -13.04
N PRO A 63 15.58 -1.97 -12.06
CA PRO A 63 16.65 -2.97 -12.02
C PRO A 63 16.52 -3.94 -13.21
N PRO A 64 17.62 -4.23 -13.95
CA PRO A 64 17.56 -5.05 -15.16
C PRO A 64 16.91 -6.43 -14.98
N ALA A 65 17.10 -7.05 -13.82
CA ALA A 65 16.51 -8.35 -13.51
C ALA A 65 14.96 -8.31 -13.49
N VAL A 66 14.37 -7.26 -12.90
CA VAL A 66 12.91 -7.10 -12.86
C VAL A 66 12.37 -6.70 -14.23
N ALA A 67 13.03 -5.77 -14.92
CA ALA A 67 12.62 -5.34 -16.25
C ALA A 67 12.56 -6.52 -17.25
N ARG A 68 13.59 -7.37 -17.23
CA ARG A 68 13.63 -8.58 -18.06
C ARG A 68 12.52 -9.56 -17.69
N ALA A 69 12.34 -9.86 -16.41
CA ALA A 69 11.30 -10.79 -15.95
C ALA A 69 9.88 -10.32 -16.32
N LEU A 70 9.60 -9.03 -16.21
CA LEU A 70 8.32 -8.44 -16.63
C LEU A 70 8.12 -8.54 -18.14
N ALA A 71 9.14 -8.23 -18.95
CA ALA A 71 9.05 -8.31 -20.40
C ALA A 71 8.80 -9.75 -20.87
N GLU A 72 9.55 -10.71 -20.33
CA GLU A 72 9.39 -12.13 -20.65
C GLU A 72 8.01 -12.66 -20.24
N GLN A 73 7.57 -12.39 -19.01
CA GLN A 73 6.31 -12.92 -18.50
C GLN A 73 5.09 -12.27 -19.18
N SER A 74 5.16 -10.97 -19.50
CA SER A 74 4.06 -10.27 -20.17
C SER A 74 3.80 -10.77 -21.59
N ALA A 75 4.84 -11.24 -22.29
CA ALA A 75 4.71 -11.90 -23.59
C ALA A 75 4.21 -13.37 -23.48
N LYS A 76 4.26 -13.97 -22.28
CA LYS A 76 3.85 -15.37 -22.05
C LYS A 76 2.43 -15.49 -21.49
N LEU A 77 2.16 -14.90 -20.33
CA LEU A 77 0.88 -14.98 -19.63
C LEU A 77 0.80 -13.89 -18.54
N LEU A 78 -0.16 -12.98 -18.64
CA LEU A 78 -0.39 -11.94 -17.64
C LEU A 78 -1.19 -12.43 -16.44
N ASN A 79 -2.43 -12.91 -16.66
CA ASN A 79 -3.30 -13.37 -15.59
C ASN A 79 -4.29 -14.40 -16.12
N CYS A 80 -4.33 -15.58 -15.50
CA CYS A 80 -5.26 -16.65 -15.85
C CYS A 80 -6.50 -16.68 -14.95
N SER A 81 -6.75 -15.64 -14.13
CA SER A 81 -7.76 -15.62 -13.04
C SER A 81 -7.36 -16.47 -11.82
N PRO A 82 -7.77 -16.09 -10.60
CA PRO A 82 -7.52 -16.86 -9.37
C PRO A 82 -8.14 -18.27 -9.37
N ALA A 83 -9.04 -18.59 -10.31
CA ALA A 83 -9.60 -19.92 -10.45
C ALA A 83 -8.60 -20.96 -10.98
N TYR A 84 -7.47 -20.51 -11.52
CA TYR A 84 -6.46 -21.37 -12.14
C TYR A 84 -5.09 -21.17 -11.52
N TYR A 85 -4.29 -22.24 -11.52
CA TYR A 85 -2.87 -22.13 -11.20
C TYR A 85 -2.08 -21.61 -12.40
N ASN A 86 -0.95 -20.97 -12.11
CA ASN A 86 0.08 -20.70 -13.10
C ASN A 86 1.46 -21.11 -12.57
N GLU A 87 2.37 -21.44 -13.48
CA GLU A 87 3.68 -21.96 -13.12
C GLU A 87 4.49 -20.99 -12.23
N ALA A 88 4.37 -19.68 -12.47
CA ALA A 88 5.10 -18.66 -11.71
C ALA A 88 4.61 -18.58 -10.26
N MET A 89 3.29 -18.64 -10.06
CA MET A 89 2.66 -18.70 -8.74
C MET A 89 3.13 -19.92 -7.94
N ILE A 90 3.14 -21.11 -8.55
CA ILE A 90 3.56 -22.34 -7.87
C ILE A 90 5.03 -22.23 -7.45
N ARG A 91 5.93 -21.91 -8.39
CA ARG A 91 7.37 -21.77 -8.10
C ARG A 91 7.66 -20.72 -7.03
N TYR A 92 6.96 -19.58 -7.08
CA TYR A 92 7.17 -18.53 -6.11
C TYR A 92 6.59 -18.89 -4.73
N ALA A 93 5.46 -19.59 -4.69
CA ALA A 93 4.90 -20.09 -3.43
C ALA A 93 5.90 -21.01 -2.72
N ASP A 94 6.47 -21.98 -3.42
CA ASP A 94 7.45 -22.91 -2.86
C ASP A 94 8.72 -22.19 -2.36
N ALA A 95 9.24 -21.25 -3.15
CA ALA A 95 10.43 -20.50 -2.75
C ALA A 95 10.18 -19.62 -1.52
N LEU A 96 9.01 -18.96 -1.46
CA LEU A 96 8.66 -18.04 -0.38
C LEU A 96 8.36 -18.78 0.92
N THR A 97 7.61 -19.89 0.86
CA THR A 97 7.30 -20.70 2.05
C THR A 97 8.56 -21.30 2.64
N ALA A 98 9.47 -21.82 1.79
CA ALA A 98 10.77 -22.32 2.21
C ALA A 98 11.64 -21.23 2.87
N ALA A 99 11.70 -20.03 2.28
CA ALA A 99 12.48 -18.92 2.83
C ALA A 99 11.90 -18.34 4.13
N ALA A 100 10.57 -18.34 4.27
CA ALA A 100 9.87 -17.80 5.44
C ALA A 100 9.71 -18.81 6.59
N GLY A 101 9.96 -20.10 6.36
CA GLY A 101 9.68 -21.16 7.33
C GLY A 101 8.17 -21.33 7.60
N LEU A 102 7.34 -21.09 6.60
CA LEU A 102 5.87 -21.20 6.68
C LEU A 102 5.35 -22.30 5.74
N GLU A 103 4.15 -22.82 5.99
CA GLU A 103 3.58 -23.90 5.18
C GLU A 103 2.81 -23.42 3.94
N ARG A 104 2.20 -22.22 4.02
CA ARG A 104 1.29 -21.71 2.99
C ARG A 104 1.42 -20.21 2.82
N VAL A 105 1.10 -19.73 1.62
CA VAL A 105 1.09 -18.31 1.26
C VAL A 105 -0.25 -17.93 0.62
N PHE A 106 -0.65 -16.67 0.84
CA PHE A 106 -1.71 -16.00 0.09
C PHE A 106 -1.10 -14.79 -0.62
N PHE A 107 -1.29 -14.67 -1.94
CA PHE A 107 -0.81 -13.53 -2.73
C PHE A 107 -1.88 -12.44 -2.84
N ALA A 108 -1.46 -11.20 -2.63
CA ALA A 108 -2.27 -9.99 -2.75
C ALA A 108 -1.52 -8.94 -3.57
N ASN A 109 -2.18 -7.83 -3.91
CA ASN A 109 -1.60 -6.78 -4.76
C ASN A 109 -1.03 -5.62 -3.95
N SER A 110 -1.37 -5.52 -2.67
CA SER A 110 -0.88 -4.46 -1.78
C SER A 110 -0.71 -4.95 -0.35
N GLY A 111 0.06 -4.20 0.45
CA GLY A 111 0.18 -4.46 1.88
C GLY A 111 -1.14 -4.34 2.64
N ALA A 112 -2.05 -3.46 2.20
CA ALA A 112 -3.36 -3.34 2.81
C ALA A 112 -4.23 -4.59 2.58
N GLU A 113 -4.23 -5.14 1.36
CA GLU A 113 -4.93 -6.40 1.06
C GLU A 113 -4.31 -7.60 1.79
N ALA A 114 -2.98 -7.64 1.91
CA ALA A 114 -2.30 -8.67 2.70
C ALA A 114 -2.73 -8.60 4.19
N ASN A 115 -2.80 -7.40 4.76
CA ASN A 115 -3.26 -7.20 6.14
C ASN A 115 -4.75 -7.52 6.31
N GLU A 116 -5.63 -7.18 5.35
CA GLU A 116 -7.02 -7.62 5.35
C GLU A 116 -7.12 -9.16 5.34
N GLY A 117 -6.30 -9.83 4.54
CA GLY A 117 -6.18 -11.29 4.52
C GLY A 117 -5.79 -11.85 5.89
N ALA A 118 -4.78 -11.28 6.53
CA ALA A 118 -4.31 -11.67 7.86
C ALA A 118 -5.39 -11.45 8.94
N ILE A 119 -6.06 -10.30 8.94
CA ILE A 119 -7.17 -9.97 9.86
C ILE A 119 -8.29 -11.00 9.69
N LYS A 120 -8.71 -11.28 8.46
CA LYS A 120 -9.77 -12.26 8.18
C LYS A 120 -9.37 -13.67 8.61
N LEU A 121 -8.12 -14.06 8.40
CA LEU A 121 -7.62 -15.37 8.83
C LEU A 121 -7.63 -15.50 10.36
N ALA A 122 -7.11 -14.49 11.07
CA ALA A 122 -7.10 -14.45 12.53
C ALA A 122 -8.52 -14.51 13.11
N ARG A 123 -9.44 -13.68 12.61
CA ARG A 123 -10.85 -13.70 13.05
C ARG A 123 -11.55 -15.01 12.75
N LYS A 124 -11.34 -15.60 11.56
CA LYS A 124 -11.91 -16.92 11.22
C LYS A 124 -11.37 -18.00 12.15
N TRP A 125 -10.09 -17.95 12.49
CA TRP A 125 -9.49 -18.89 13.42
C TRP A 125 -10.04 -18.73 14.84
N GLY A 126 -10.10 -17.50 15.35
CA GLY A 126 -10.69 -17.21 16.67
C GLY A 126 -12.16 -17.61 16.77
N ALA A 127 -12.94 -17.37 15.72
CA ALA A 127 -14.32 -17.84 15.63
C ALA A 127 -14.46 -19.37 15.71
N ARG A 128 -13.53 -20.12 15.13
CA ARG A 128 -13.56 -21.59 15.09
C ARG A 128 -12.93 -22.26 16.31
N HIS A 129 -11.96 -21.61 16.94
CA HIS A 129 -11.05 -22.26 17.89
C HIS A 129 -10.88 -21.52 19.22
N ARG A 130 -11.45 -20.32 19.36
CA ARG A 130 -11.36 -19.46 20.56
C ARG A 130 -12.69 -18.79 20.89
N GLY A 131 -13.78 -19.56 20.91
CA GLY A 131 -15.07 -19.09 21.43
C GLY A 131 -15.68 -17.86 20.73
N GLY A 132 -15.28 -17.55 19.49
CA GLY A 132 -15.76 -16.34 18.81
C GLY A 132 -14.77 -15.17 18.79
N ALA A 133 -13.55 -15.33 19.35
CA ALA A 133 -12.58 -14.24 19.44
C ALA A 133 -12.33 -13.57 18.08
N TYR A 134 -12.46 -12.24 18.05
CA TYR A 134 -12.31 -11.44 16.84
C TYR A 134 -11.47 -10.15 17.05
N GLU A 135 -11.18 -9.81 18.30
CA GLU A 135 -10.37 -8.63 18.63
C GLU A 135 -8.91 -8.89 18.31
N ILE A 136 -8.26 -7.86 17.77
CA ILE A 136 -6.84 -7.88 17.41
C ILE A 136 -6.22 -6.65 18.04
N VAL A 137 -5.39 -6.85 19.06
CA VAL A 137 -4.66 -5.76 19.73
C VAL A 137 -3.69 -5.12 18.73
N THR A 138 -3.81 -3.81 18.53
CA THR A 138 -2.91 -3.02 17.69
C THR A 138 -2.27 -1.89 18.49
N THR A 139 -1.31 -1.17 17.90
CA THR A 139 -0.57 -0.13 18.63
C THR A 139 -0.91 1.28 18.18
N VAL A 140 -0.89 2.22 19.14
CA VAL A 140 -0.85 3.65 18.85
C VAL A 140 0.37 3.94 17.95
N GLY A 141 0.19 4.78 16.93
CA GLY A 141 1.19 5.10 15.92
C GLY A 141 1.33 4.09 14.77
N GLY A 142 0.73 2.90 14.88
CA GLY A 142 0.78 1.83 13.87
C GLY A 142 0.14 2.23 12.53
N PHE A 143 0.60 1.60 11.44
CA PHE A 143 0.08 1.78 10.08
C PHE A 143 -0.09 0.42 9.40
N HIS A 144 -1.33 0.08 9.04
CA HIS A 144 -1.67 -1.22 8.44
C HIS A 144 -2.31 -1.11 7.05
N GLY A 145 -2.53 0.10 6.55
CA GLY A 145 -3.14 0.34 5.25
C GLY A 145 -4.20 1.44 5.30
N ARG A 146 -4.87 1.63 4.16
CA ARG A 146 -5.89 2.67 3.97
C ARG A 146 -7.27 2.10 3.59
N THR A 147 -7.49 0.78 3.74
CA THR A 147 -8.84 0.19 3.67
C THR A 147 -9.55 0.42 5.00
N LEU A 148 -10.89 0.38 5.04
CA LEU A 148 -11.63 0.71 6.26
C LEU A 148 -11.22 -0.13 7.49
N ALA A 149 -10.99 -1.44 7.34
CA ALA A 149 -10.55 -2.26 8.47
C ALA A 149 -9.10 -1.97 8.85
N THR A 150 -8.20 -1.81 7.87
CA THR A 150 -6.79 -1.51 8.16
C THR A 150 -6.57 -0.08 8.70
N MET A 151 -7.40 0.89 8.32
CA MET A 151 -7.46 2.20 8.96
C MET A 151 -7.98 2.09 10.40
N SER A 152 -9.01 1.28 10.63
CA SER A 152 -9.52 1.02 11.98
C SER A 152 -8.50 0.32 12.88
N ALA A 153 -7.66 -0.54 12.29
CA ALA A 153 -6.53 -1.19 12.96
C ALA A 153 -5.35 -0.23 13.21
N SER A 154 -5.20 0.81 12.40
CA SER A 154 -4.09 1.78 12.51
C SER A 154 -4.30 2.75 13.67
N GLY A 155 -3.19 3.20 14.27
CA GLY A 155 -3.17 4.08 15.43
C GLY A 155 -2.77 5.53 15.11
N LYS A 156 -3.17 6.07 13.95
CA LYS A 156 -2.79 7.42 13.52
C LYS A 156 -3.80 8.46 14.01
N ALA A 157 -3.39 9.33 14.93
CA ALA A 157 -4.24 10.42 15.45
C ALA A 157 -4.77 11.35 14.34
N ALA A 158 -3.98 11.58 13.29
CA ALA A 158 -4.40 12.38 12.13
C ALA A 158 -5.57 11.77 11.34
N TRP A 159 -5.98 10.53 11.62
CA TRP A 159 -7.10 9.86 10.97
C TRP A 159 -8.37 9.84 11.84
N ASP A 160 -8.34 10.46 13.01
CA ASP A 160 -9.48 10.52 13.92
C ASP A 160 -10.65 11.28 13.30
N GLY A 161 -11.85 10.68 13.37
CA GLY A 161 -13.07 11.18 12.73
C GLY A 161 -13.19 10.95 11.22
N LEU A 162 -12.17 10.40 10.55
CA LEU A 162 -12.26 10.09 9.12
C LEU A 162 -13.04 8.78 8.88
N PHE A 163 -14.03 8.84 7.98
CA PHE A 163 -14.78 7.69 7.45
C PHE A 163 -15.53 6.85 8.51
N GLU A 164 -16.09 7.50 9.53
CA GLU A 164 -16.91 6.83 10.54
C GLU A 164 -18.22 6.23 9.97
N PRO A 165 -18.74 5.12 10.52
CA PRO A 165 -18.23 4.39 11.68
C PRO A 165 -17.07 3.44 11.35
N ARG A 166 -16.07 3.39 12.24
CA ARG A 166 -14.95 2.44 12.13
C ARG A 166 -15.35 0.98 12.30
N VAL A 167 -14.54 0.10 11.72
CA VAL A 167 -14.63 -1.35 11.94
C VAL A 167 -14.16 -1.66 13.36
N ALA A 168 -15.04 -2.25 14.18
CA ALA A 168 -14.73 -2.62 15.56
C ALA A 168 -13.72 -3.79 15.66
N GLY A 169 -13.24 -4.06 16.88
CA GLY A 169 -12.37 -5.20 17.21
C GLY A 169 -10.88 -4.93 17.03
N PHE A 170 -10.46 -3.69 17.24
CA PHE A 170 -9.05 -3.30 17.25
C PHE A 170 -8.76 -2.43 18.49
N PRO A 171 -8.67 -3.00 19.70
CA PRO A 171 -8.19 -2.24 20.87
C PRO A 171 -6.75 -1.77 20.62
N LYS A 172 -6.43 -0.54 21.04
CA LYS A 172 -5.10 0.08 20.85
C LYS A 172 -4.34 0.17 22.16
N VAL A 173 -3.07 -0.21 22.13
CA VAL A 173 -2.13 -0.08 23.26
C VAL A 173 -0.89 0.73 22.86
N PRO A 174 -0.13 1.29 23.81
CA PRO A 174 1.16 1.91 23.51
C PRO A 174 2.14 0.91 22.88
N LEU A 175 2.92 1.37 21.89
CA LEU A 175 4.00 0.56 21.34
C LEU A 175 5.06 0.29 22.42
N ASN A 176 5.59 -0.94 22.47
CA ASN A 176 6.60 -1.40 23.44
C ASN A 176 6.12 -1.44 24.91
N ASP A 177 4.81 -1.53 25.16
CA ASP A 177 4.24 -1.74 26.49
C ASP A 177 3.62 -3.14 26.60
N LEU A 178 4.39 -4.09 27.15
CA LEU A 178 3.93 -5.48 27.30
C LEU A 178 2.80 -5.62 28.32
N ALA A 179 2.81 -4.81 29.38
CA ALA A 179 1.77 -4.87 30.41
C ALA A 179 0.43 -4.39 29.84
N ALA A 180 0.44 -3.34 29.00
CA ALA A 180 -0.75 -2.89 28.30
C ALA A 180 -1.25 -3.92 27.28
N VAL A 181 -0.35 -4.62 26.57
CA VAL A 181 -0.73 -5.73 25.68
C VAL A 181 -1.41 -6.83 26.48
N GLU A 182 -0.81 -7.30 27.59
CA GLU A 182 -1.36 -8.36 28.44
C GLU A 182 -2.74 -7.99 28.97
N ALA A 183 -2.91 -6.76 29.47
CA ALA A 183 -4.19 -6.26 29.95
C ALA A 183 -5.28 -6.13 28.86
N ALA A 184 -4.90 -6.02 27.60
CA ALA A 184 -5.83 -5.89 26.47
C ALA A 184 -6.23 -7.24 25.85
N VAL A 185 -5.62 -8.35 26.27
CA VAL A 185 -6.02 -9.70 25.85
C VAL A 185 -7.19 -10.14 26.72
N GLY A 186 -8.39 -10.23 26.12
CA GLY A 186 -9.57 -10.78 26.78
C GLY A 186 -9.55 -12.31 26.90
N ASP A 187 -10.55 -12.85 27.61
CA ASP A 187 -10.76 -14.30 27.81
C ASP A 187 -11.08 -15.07 26.52
#